data_AF-A0A945GMV5-F1
#
_entry.id   AF-A0A945GMV5-F1
#
_cell.length_a   1.000
_cell.length_b   1.000
_cell.length_c   1.000
_cell.angle_alpha   90.00
_cell.angle_beta   90.00
_cell.angle_gamma   90.00
#
_symmetry.space_group_name_H-M   'P 1'
#
loop_
_entity.id
_entity.type
_entity.pdbx_description
1 polymer ?
#
loop_
_entity_poly.entity_id
_entity_poly.type
_entity_poly.pdbx_seq_one_letter_code
_entity_poly.pdbx_strand_id
1 'polypeptide(L)'
;MFKSLLLFGGVALLLVGCAADGPLASEDAQISPGEEAAPKLTMSGSRAGGGREVREPAASIGLDRPAAAAPILLKELRFDETLTVHGLELSWLEVNDSRCPQGAVCIWEGEMGILLGVKEGKEDLGSFALTRHHDGDERARVRIGNRIIELVDVGPYPALDAETERAKYTASLAVSLELEVRPLEGGLAVGERPAGGFETGRPTKPLPDEDDFPLEPEGPIKPLPDGDDFPFEPPEEPNELDPQIAEALKVNREQWASQGIDSYQVRFQRSCFCGPDYRRAAVVVVRGGEIASATYADDGTVVEPEFFDRYETIDGLFDLIQKGIEQGAARIDVTYDEKYGYPTDLYIDWHEGMADEEQGFAMGELVVMK
;
A
#
# COMPACT_ATOMS: atom_id res chain seq x y z
N MET A 1 19.98 -28.63 42.98
CA MET A 1 20.75 -28.77 44.24
C MET A 1 21.92 -27.79 44.20
N PHE A 2 22.04 -26.99 45.24
CA PHE A 2 22.91 -25.82 45.37
C PHE A 2 24.41 -26.15 45.24
N LYS A 3 25.16 -25.31 44.50
CA LYS A 3 26.61 -25.18 44.61
C LYS A 3 26.94 -24.04 45.57
N SER A 4 27.97 -24.29 46.36
CA SER A 4 28.47 -23.56 47.52
C SER A 4 29.60 -22.58 47.14
N LEU A 5 30.03 -21.78 48.14
CA LEU A 5 31.31 -21.07 48.28
C LEU A 5 31.46 -19.76 47.46
N LEU A 6 31.93 -18.60 47.99
CA LEU A 6 32.90 -18.32 49.05
C LEU A 6 32.64 -16.94 49.73
N LEU A 7 32.85 -16.89 51.04
CA LEU A 7 33.23 -15.67 51.79
C LEU A 7 34.73 -15.40 51.62
N PHE A 8 35.15 -14.13 51.60
CA PHE A 8 36.19 -13.56 52.49
C PHE A 8 36.44 -12.06 52.22
N GLY A 9 36.44 -11.26 53.31
CA GLY A 9 37.20 -10.01 53.56
C GLY A 9 36.95 -8.81 52.63
N GLY A 10 36.47 -7.65 53.05
CA GLY A 10 36.65 -6.96 54.33
C GLY A 10 37.70 -5.86 54.21
N VAL A 11 37.31 -4.67 53.74
CA VAL A 11 37.95 -3.39 54.12
C VAL A 11 36.84 -2.35 54.27
N ALA A 12 36.70 -1.86 55.49
CA ALA A 12 35.86 -0.75 55.86
C ALA A 12 36.62 0.56 55.67
N LEU A 13 36.00 1.58 55.06
CA LEU A 13 36.33 2.97 55.36
C LEU A 13 35.05 3.83 55.37
N LEU A 14 34.64 4.09 56.62
CA LEU A 14 33.90 5.22 57.18
C LEU A 14 33.09 6.17 56.28
N LEU A 15 31.80 6.20 56.64
CA LEU A 15 30.75 7.18 56.42
C LEU A 15 30.99 8.52 57.12
N VAL A 16 30.59 9.60 56.44
CA VAL A 16 29.93 10.83 56.96
C VAL A 16 29.00 11.24 55.80
N GLY A 17 27.65 11.16 55.81
CA GLY A 17 26.63 11.59 56.78
C GLY A 17 26.47 13.12 56.70
N CYS A 18 25.37 13.78 56.35
CA CYS A 18 23.95 13.46 56.15
C CYS A 18 23.25 14.66 55.48
N ALA A 19 22.02 14.42 54.99
CA ALA A 19 20.82 15.28 54.96
C ALA A 19 20.89 16.69 54.33
N ALA A 20 20.20 16.95 53.22
CA ALA A 20 18.75 17.17 53.06
C ALA A 20 18.30 18.59 53.47
N ASP A 21 17.78 19.34 52.51
CA ASP A 21 16.55 20.14 52.63
C ASP A 21 16.13 20.64 51.24
N GLY A 22 14.82 20.52 50.96
CA GLY A 22 14.20 20.93 49.70
C GLY A 22 13.74 22.40 49.71
N PRO A 23 12.61 22.73 49.08
CA PRO A 23 12.58 23.47 47.81
C PRO A 23 11.88 24.83 47.92
N LEU A 24 12.20 25.83 47.08
CA LEU A 24 11.34 27.01 46.90
C LEU A 24 11.55 27.74 45.54
N ALA A 25 10.40 28.00 44.90
CA ALA A 25 9.99 29.13 44.02
C ALA A 25 10.79 29.41 42.73
N SER A 26 10.22 29.51 41.51
CA SER A 26 9.06 30.26 40.99
C SER A 26 9.16 31.78 41.17
N GLU A 27 9.59 32.51 40.13
CA GLU A 27 9.26 33.92 39.97
C GLU A 27 8.86 34.21 38.51
N ASP A 28 7.59 34.58 38.40
CA ASP A 28 6.94 35.29 37.30
C ASP A 28 7.59 36.67 37.07
N ALA A 29 7.56 37.13 35.82
CA ALA A 29 7.59 38.56 35.51
C ALA A 29 6.56 38.88 34.42
N GLN A 30 5.33 39.12 34.87
CA GLN A 30 4.33 39.88 34.12
C GLN A 30 4.57 41.38 34.31
N ILE A 31 4.59 42.15 33.22
CA ILE A 31 4.21 43.56 33.23
C ILE A 31 3.31 43.82 32.01
N SER A 32 2.13 44.36 32.28
CA SER A 32 1.19 45.08 31.39
C SER A 32 0.71 46.31 32.19
N PRO A 33 -0.13 47.26 31.69
CA PRO A 33 -0.65 47.57 30.34
C PRO A 33 -0.56 49.08 29.97
N GLY A 34 -1.12 49.48 28.82
CA GLY A 34 -1.43 50.87 28.43
C GLY A 34 -1.55 51.02 26.90
N GLU A 35 -2.70 50.79 26.27
CA GLU A 35 -3.86 51.69 26.12
C GLU A 35 -3.64 52.84 25.10
N GLU A 36 -4.34 52.68 23.97
CA GLU A 36 -5.00 53.67 23.08
C GLU A 36 -4.29 54.78 22.28
N ALA A 37 -4.89 54.95 21.09
CA ALA A 37 -5.26 56.20 20.40
C ALA A 37 -4.39 56.68 19.23
N ALA A 38 -4.95 56.45 18.04
CA ALA A 38 -4.67 57.15 16.79
C ALA A 38 -4.95 58.66 16.89
N PRO A 39 -4.26 59.51 16.10
CA PRO A 39 -4.78 60.81 15.73
C PRO A 39 -5.42 60.78 14.34
N LYS A 40 -6.70 61.19 14.33
CA LYS A 40 -7.46 61.70 13.18
C LYS A 40 -6.72 62.88 12.53
N LEU A 41 -6.66 62.88 11.20
CA LEU A 41 -6.58 64.11 10.42
C LEU A 41 -7.86 64.26 9.61
N THR A 42 -8.71 65.17 10.08
CA THR A 42 -9.86 65.73 9.37
C THR A 42 -9.47 67.02 8.66
N MET A 43 -10.26 67.37 7.63
CA MET A 43 -10.44 68.63 6.87
C MET A 43 -10.25 68.33 5.38
N SER A 44 -11.10 68.67 4.41
CA SER A 44 -12.27 69.54 4.29
C SER A 44 -12.91 69.16 2.93
N GLY A 45 -14.20 68.82 2.83
CA GLY A 45 -15.22 69.72 2.30
C GLY A 45 -15.00 70.22 0.85
N SER A 46 -15.79 69.72 -0.13
CA SER A 46 -16.75 70.53 -0.94
C SER A 46 -17.19 69.85 -2.27
N ARG A 47 -18.51 69.62 -2.35
CA ARG A 47 -19.46 69.71 -3.50
C ARG A 47 -19.29 68.90 -4.80
N ALA A 48 -20.39 68.17 -5.05
CA ALA A 48 -21.24 68.11 -6.25
C ALA A 48 -20.89 67.15 -7.41
N GLY A 49 -21.79 66.17 -7.59
CA GLY A 49 -22.42 65.95 -8.89
C GLY A 49 -22.20 64.57 -9.54
N GLY A 50 -23.31 63.91 -9.89
CA GLY A 50 -23.38 62.98 -11.03
C GLY A 50 -23.45 61.51 -10.66
N GLY A 51 -24.67 60.99 -10.60
CA GLY A 51 -24.92 59.55 -10.54
C GLY A 51 -24.48 58.84 -11.82
N ARG A 52 -23.92 57.64 -11.66
CA ARG A 52 -24.02 56.54 -12.62
C ARG A 52 -23.80 55.24 -11.87
N GLU A 53 -24.87 54.49 -11.71
CA GLU A 53 -24.87 53.12 -11.21
C GLU A 53 -24.09 52.27 -12.22
N VAL A 54 -22.88 51.82 -11.85
CA VAL A 54 -22.11 50.86 -12.62
C VAL A 54 -22.37 49.50 -12.00
N ARG A 55 -23.16 48.68 -12.70
CA ARG A 55 -23.31 47.25 -12.43
C ARG A 55 -21.94 46.58 -12.50
N GLU A 56 -21.52 45.94 -11.42
CA GLU A 56 -20.44 44.96 -11.43
C GLU A 56 -20.83 43.78 -12.34
N PRO A 57 -19.94 43.31 -13.24
CA PRO A 57 -20.18 42.09 -13.98
C PRO A 57 -20.05 40.89 -13.03
N ALA A 58 -21.07 40.04 -13.02
CA ALA A 58 -21.07 38.78 -12.30
C ALA A 58 -19.86 37.94 -12.71
N ALA A 59 -18.97 37.69 -11.75
CA ALA A 59 -17.92 36.69 -11.89
C ALA A 59 -18.57 35.32 -12.06
N SER A 60 -18.29 34.68 -13.19
CA SER A 60 -18.59 33.28 -13.46
C SER A 60 -17.85 32.41 -12.45
N ILE A 61 -18.56 31.90 -11.46
CA ILE A 61 -18.08 30.82 -10.59
C ILE A 61 -18.28 29.51 -11.34
N GLY A 62 -17.37 29.22 -12.26
CA GLY A 62 -17.14 27.87 -12.76
C GLY A 62 -16.06 27.23 -11.89
N LEU A 63 -16.42 26.87 -10.65
CA LEU A 63 -15.61 25.93 -9.89
C LEU A 63 -15.89 24.55 -10.49
N ASP A 64 -14.96 24.07 -11.32
CA ASP A 64 -14.75 22.63 -11.49
C ASP A 64 -14.46 22.07 -10.10
N ARG A 65 -15.53 21.72 -9.38
CA ARG A 65 -15.45 20.99 -8.14
C ARG A 65 -15.12 19.57 -8.56
N PRO A 66 -13.94 19.01 -8.20
CA PRO A 66 -13.70 17.60 -8.45
C PRO A 66 -14.86 16.84 -7.83
N ALA A 67 -15.41 15.89 -8.59
CA ALA A 67 -16.40 14.96 -8.08
C ALA A 67 -15.77 14.30 -6.87
N ALA A 68 -16.15 14.75 -5.66
CA ALA A 68 -15.59 14.25 -4.42
C ALA A 68 -15.79 12.74 -4.43
N ALA A 69 -14.69 11.98 -4.44
CA ALA A 69 -14.73 10.53 -4.30
C ALA A 69 -15.61 10.21 -3.09
N ALA A 70 -16.52 9.24 -3.22
CA ALA A 70 -17.40 8.89 -2.13
C ALA A 70 -16.56 8.49 -0.91
N PRO A 71 -16.96 8.89 0.31
CA PRO A 71 -16.21 8.53 1.51
C PRO A 71 -16.15 7.01 1.64
N ILE A 72 -14.95 6.46 1.80
CA ILE A 72 -14.72 5.06 2.12
C ILE A 72 -14.90 4.88 3.63
N LEU A 73 -15.77 3.96 4.03
CA LEU A 73 -15.96 3.58 5.43
C LEU A 73 -15.22 2.27 5.71
N LEU A 74 -14.12 2.36 6.46
CA LEU A 74 -13.46 1.19 7.02
C LEU A 74 -14.25 0.67 8.23
N LYS A 75 -14.60 -0.62 8.20
CA LYS A 75 -15.39 -1.29 9.24
C LYS A 75 -14.74 -2.60 9.63
N GLU A 76 -14.78 -2.92 10.91
CA GLU A 76 -14.42 -4.22 11.43
C GLU A 76 -15.70 -5.06 11.60
N LEU A 77 -15.68 -6.31 11.13
CA LEU A 77 -16.75 -7.29 11.29
C LEU A 77 -16.17 -8.54 11.94
N ARG A 78 -16.67 -8.93 13.11
CA ARG A 78 -16.28 -10.20 13.73
C ARG A 78 -17.06 -11.37 13.15
N PHE A 79 -16.49 -12.56 13.24
CA PHE A 79 -17.20 -13.79 12.89
C PHE A 79 -18.45 -13.95 13.78
N ASP A 80 -19.56 -14.42 13.19
CA ASP A 80 -20.91 -14.50 13.79
C ASP A 80 -21.58 -13.16 14.20
N GLU A 81 -20.94 -12.02 13.93
CA GLU A 81 -21.57 -10.71 14.10
C GLU A 81 -22.25 -10.22 12.81
N THR A 82 -23.07 -9.19 12.96
CA THR A 82 -23.68 -8.48 11.83
C THR A 82 -23.27 -7.02 11.86
N LEU A 83 -22.94 -6.48 10.69
CA LEU A 83 -22.54 -5.09 10.51
C LEU A 83 -23.55 -4.40 9.60
N THR A 84 -24.10 -3.27 10.05
CA THR A 84 -24.94 -2.42 9.20
C THR A 84 -24.13 -1.24 8.66
N VAL A 85 -24.05 -1.12 7.33
CA VAL A 85 -23.30 -0.05 6.65
C VAL A 85 -23.96 0.30 5.33
N HIS A 86 -24.16 1.59 5.07
CA HIS A 86 -24.83 2.10 3.84
C HIS A 86 -26.18 1.43 3.51
N GLY A 87 -26.94 1.02 4.52
CA GLY A 87 -28.24 0.35 4.36
C GLY A 87 -28.15 -1.17 4.13
N LEU A 88 -26.95 -1.70 3.95
CA LEU A 88 -26.69 -3.13 3.89
C LEU A 88 -26.48 -3.69 5.30
N GLU A 89 -27.06 -4.84 5.57
CA GLU A 89 -26.75 -5.71 6.70
C GLU A 89 -25.85 -6.83 6.20
N LEU A 90 -24.60 -6.82 6.65
CA LEU A 90 -23.55 -7.78 6.29
C LEU A 90 -23.40 -8.79 7.43
N SER A 91 -23.46 -10.08 7.09
CA SER A 91 -23.25 -11.19 8.03
C SER A 91 -22.11 -12.07 7.53
N TRP A 92 -21.16 -12.40 8.39
CA TRP A 92 -20.09 -13.34 8.04
C TRP A 92 -20.60 -14.77 8.19
N LEU A 93 -20.71 -15.49 7.06
CA LEU A 93 -21.25 -16.86 7.03
C LEU A 93 -20.17 -17.92 7.09
N GLU A 94 -19.10 -17.79 6.29
CA GLU A 94 -18.05 -18.79 6.18
C GLU A 94 -16.67 -18.16 6.07
N VAL A 95 -15.68 -18.90 6.55
CA VAL A 95 -14.26 -18.54 6.54
C VAL A 95 -13.48 -19.68 5.89
N ASN A 96 -12.69 -19.35 4.88
CA ASN A 96 -11.75 -20.26 4.23
C ASN A 96 -10.35 -19.63 4.32
N ASP A 97 -9.60 -20.07 5.32
CA ASP A 97 -8.27 -19.53 5.61
C ASP A 97 -7.22 -20.56 5.18
N SER A 98 -6.58 -20.31 4.05
CA SER A 98 -5.44 -21.07 3.55
C SER A 98 -4.17 -20.23 3.47
N ARG A 99 -4.15 -19.09 4.18
CA ARG A 99 -2.98 -18.22 4.29
C ARG A 99 -1.79 -18.99 4.85
N CYS A 100 -0.62 -18.75 4.29
CA CYS A 100 0.60 -19.35 4.79
C CYS A 100 0.83 -18.95 6.25
N PRO A 101 0.82 -19.88 7.24
CA PRO A 101 0.97 -19.52 8.64
C PRO A 101 2.31 -18.82 8.91
N GLN A 102 2.31 -17.85 9.83
CA GLN A 102 3.53 -17.23 10.32
C GLN A 102 4.50 -18.29 10.86
N GLY A 103 5.72 -18.28 10.34
CA GLY A 103 6.77 -19.25 10.67
C GLY A 103 6.76 -20.53 9.82
N ALA A 104 5.80 -20.68 8.91
CA ALA A 104 5.80 -21.76 7.92
C ALA A 104 6.60 -21.36 6.67
N VAL A 105 7.20 -22.35 6.01
CA VAL A 105 7.66 -22.22 4.62
C VAL A 105 6.56 -22.82 3.75
N CYS A 106 5.86 -21.99 2.99
CA CYS A 106 4.83 -22.46 2.07
C CYS A 106 5.37 -22.57 0.65
N ILE A 107 4.63 -23.23 -0.24
CA ILE A 107 4.89 -23.22 -1.69
C ILE A 107 4.00 -22.16 -2.37
N TRP A 108 3.08 -21.58 -1.61
CA TRP A 108 2.08 -20.63 -2.07
C TRP A 108 1.74 -19.69 -0.91
N GLU A 109 1.62 -18.37 -1.15
CA GLU A 109 1.38 -17.36 -0.11
C GLU A 109 0.06 -17.59 0.67
N GLY A 110 -0.82 -18.41 0.10
CA GLY A 110 -2.11 -18.74 0.67
C GLY A 110 -3.20 -17.75 0.25
N GLU A 111 -4.47 -18.11 0.40
CA GLU A 111 -5.56 -17.16 0.19
C GLU A 111 -6.47 -17.10 1.41
N MET A 112 -7.15 -15.98 1.52
CA MET A 112 -8.15 -15.77 2.55
C MET A 112 -9.49 -15.48 1.91
N GLY A 113 -10.40 -16.45 2.01
CA GLY A 113 -11.78 -16.34 1.55
C GLY A 113 -12.75 -16.10 2.70
N ILE A 114 -13.68 -15.18 2.52
CA ILE A 114 -14.86 -15.05 3.37
C ILE A 114 -16.13 -15.15 2.54
N LEU A 115 -17.19 -15.71 3.11
CA LEU A 115 -18.53 -15.68 2.54
C LEU A 115 -19.38 -14.68 3.33
N LEU A 116 -19.79 -13.60 2.68
CA LEU A 116 -20.64 -12.57 3.26
C LEU A 116 -22.08 -12.78 2.81
N GLY A 117 -23.00 -12.96 3.76
CA GLY A 117 -24.43 -12.80 3.53
C GLY A 117 -24.81 -11.33 3.55
N VAL A 118 -25.65 -10.90 2.61
CA VAL A 118 -26.00 -9.48 2.46
C VAL A 118 -27.51 -9.31 2.37
N LYS A 119 -28.05 -8.41 3.19
CA LYS A 119 -29.47 -8.03 3.18
C LYS A 119 -29.64 -6.53 3.08
N GLU A 120 -30.73 -6.08 2.48
CA GLU A 120 -31.16 -4.68 2.50
C GLU A 120 -32.59 -4.61 3.07
N GLY A 121 -32.72 -4.18 4.32
CA GLY A 121 -34.00 -4.19 5.04
C GLY A 121 -34.54 -5.61 5.25
N LYS A 122 -35.55 -6.02 4.48
CA LYS A 122 -36.14 -7.38 4.52
C LYS A 122 -35.78 -8.23 3.30
N GLU A 123 -35.11 -7.62 2.33
CA GLU A 123 -34.71 -8.28 1.09
C GLU A 123 -33.37 -8.98 1.30
N ASP A 124 -33.33 -10.26 0.95
CA ASP A 124 -32.11 -11.05 0.97
C ASP A 124 -31.44 -10.95 -0.39
N LEU A 125 -30.27 -10.29 -0.43
CA LEU A 125 -29.51 -10.05 -1.65
C LEU A 125 -28.56 -11.22 -1.97
N GLY A 126 -28.49 -12.23 -1.10
CA GLY A 126 -27.70 -13.44 -1.28
C GLY A 126 -26.35 -13.40 -0.57
N SER A 127 -25.48 -14.34 -0.96
CA SER A 127 -24.15 -14.52 -0.39
C SER A 127 -23.07 -14.27 -1.43
N PHE A 128 -22.01 -13.59 -1.04
CA PHE A 128 -20.90 -13.20 -1.91
C PHE A 128 -19.58 -13.66 -1.31
N ALA A 129 -18.80 -14.39 -2.11
CA ALA A 129 -17.45 -14.78 -1.74
C ALA A 129 -16.49 -13.63 -2.05
N LEU A 130 -15.72 -13.21 -1.05
CA LEU A 130 -14.60 -12.30 -1.20
C LEU A 130 -13.32 -13.08 -0.89
N THR A 131 -12.42 -13.14 -1.85
CA THR A 131 -11.13 -13.84 -1.71
C THR A 131 -10.01 -12.85 -1.87
N ARG A 132 -9.11 -12.80 -0.89
CA ARG A 132 -7.89 -12.01 -0.94
C ARG A 132 -6.69 -12.94 -0.98
N HIS A 133 -5.89 -12.80 -2.02
CA HIS A 133 -4.58 -13.42 -2.15
C HIS A 133 -3.48 -12.39 -1.86
N HIS A 134 -3.53 -11.27 -2.59
CA HIS A 134 -2.60 -10.14 -2.49
C HIS A 134 -3.36 -8.80 -2.46
N ASP A 135 -2.63 -7.69 -2.32
CA ASP A 135 -3.21 -6.34 -2.32
C ASP A 135 -3.74 -5.91 -3.70
N GLY A 136 -5.03 -5.55 -3.73
CA GLY A 136 -5.72 -5.17 -4.95
C GLY A 136 -6.29 -6.34 -5.77
N ASP A 137 -6.39 -7.54 -5.19
CA ASP A 137 -7.10 -8.68 -5.80
C ASP A 137 -8.56 -8.29 -6.10
N GLU A 138 -8.97 -8.34 -7.36
CA GLU A 138 -10.34 -8.00 -7.77
C GLU A 138 -11.37 -8.95 -7.14
N ARG A 139 -10.97 -10.18 -6.80
CA ARG A 139 -11.83 -11.15 -6.09
C ARG A 139 -12.08 -10.75 -4.64
N ALA A 140 -11.30 -9.82 -4.08
CA ALA A 140 -11.53 -9.27 -2.76
C ALA A 140 -12.62 -8.19 -2.77
N ARG A 141 -13.20 -7.88 -3.94
CA ARG A 141 -14.18 -6.80 -4.13
C ARG A 141 -15.49 -7.33 -4.70
N VAL A 142 -16.60 -6.81 -4.20
CA VAL A 142 -17.93 -7.06 -4.76
C VAL A 142 -18.73 -5.78 -4.88
N ARG A 143 -19.51 -5.68 -5.95
CA ARG A 143 -20.42 -4.57 -6.23
C ARG A 143 -21.87 -4.99 -6.01
N ILE A 144 -22.56 -4.30 -5.11
CA ILE A 144 -23.96 -4.55 -4.75
C ILE A 144 -24.74 -3.25 -4.95
N GLY A 145 -25.54 -3.17 -6.02
CA GLY A 145 -26.19 -1.92 -6.43
C GLY A 145 -25.14 -0.86 -6.78
N ASN A 146 -25.12 0.27 -6.07
CA ASN A 146 -24.06 1.29 -6.17
C ASN A 146 -23.11 1.28 -4.96
N ARG A 147 -23.04 0.18 -4.20
CA ARG A 147 -22.10 0.01 -3.09
C ARG A 147 -20.98 -0.92 -3.53
N ILE A 148 -19.74 -0.60 -3.16
CA ILE A 148 -18.58 -1.47 -3.31
C ILE A 148 -18.17 -1.91 -1.91
N ILE A 149 -17.96 -3.20 -1.74
CA ILE A 149 -17.41 -3.80 -0.51
C ILE A 149 -16.09 -4.45 -0.90
N GLU A 150 -15.02 -4.07 -0.23
CA GLU A 150 -13.68 -4.62 -0.40
C GLU A 150 -13.20 -5.24 0.91
N LEU A 151 -12.72 -6.47 0.83
CA LEU A 151 -12.01 -7.14 1.91
C LEU A 151 -10.58 -6.61 1.97
N VAL A 152 -10.31 -5.75 2.95
CA VAL A 152 -9.00 -5.11 3.14
C VAL A 152 -8.05 -6.06 3.88
N ASP A 153 -8.52 -6.65 4.97
CA ASP A 153 -7.69 -7.55 5.79
C ASP A 153 -8.54 -8.51 6.63
N VAL A 154 -7.94 -9.59 7.13
CA VAL A 154 -8.56 -10.52 8.06
C VAL A 154 -7.58 -10.86 9.18
N GLY A 155 -7.97 -10.61 10.43
CA GLY A 155 -7.24 -11.03 11.62
C GLY A 155 -7.90 -12.23 12.30
N PRO A 156 -7.18 -12.97 13.15
CA PRO A 156 -5.73 -12.97 13.24
C PRO A 156 -5.11 -13.64 12.00
N TYR A 157 -3.84 -13.37 11.76
CA TYR A 157 -3.07 -14.11 10.77
C TYR A 157 -2.69 -15.48 11.37
N PRO A 158 -2.79 -16.59 10.62
CA PRO A 158 -2.53 -17.93 11.16
C PRO A 158 -1.07 -18.08 11.61
N ALA A 159 -0.83 -18.90 12.64
CA ALA A 159 0.50 -19.22 13.14
C ALA A 159 0.74 -20.73 13.10
N LEU A 160 1.97 -21.16 12.84
CA LEU A 160 2.31 -22.57 12.55
C LEU A 160 1.87 -23.55 13.67
N ASP A 161 2.01 -23.15 14.93
CA ASP A 161 1.72 -23.99 16.10
C ASP A 161 0.41 -23.62 16.82
N ALA A 162 -0.48 -22.87 16.17
CA ALA A 162 -1.73 -22.42 16.77
C ALA A 162 -2.93 -22.59 15.84
N GLU A 163 -3.89 -23.40 16.27
CA GLU A 163 -5.19 -23.47 15.61
C GLU A 163 -6.01 -22.21 15.94
N THR A 164 -6.48 -21.51 14.92
CA THR A 164 -7.29 -20.30 15.10
C THR A 164 -8.75 -20.67 15.27
N GLU A 165 -9.31 -20.37 16.45
CA GLU A 165 -10.74 -20.51 16.71
C GLU A 165 -11.55 -19.54 15.85
N ARG A 166 -12.62 -20.03 15.19
CA ARG A 166 -13.44 -19.23 14.27
C ARG A 166 -13.97 -17.93 14.88
N ALA A 167 -14.37 -17.96 16.15
CA ALA A 167 -14.90 -16.80 16.87
C ALA A 167 -13.87 -15.66 17.09
N LYS A 168 -12.58 -15.91 16.82
CA LYS A 168 -11.52 -14.90 16.95
C LYS A 168 -11.30 -14.11 15.66
N TYR A 169 -11.90 -14.53 14.53
CA TYR A 169 -11.71 -13.84 13.27
C TYR A 169 -12.37 -12.46 13.26
N THR A 170 -11.66 -11.50 12.70
CA THR A 170 -12.12 -10.13 12.40
C THR A 170 -11.77 -9.79 10.97
N ALA A 171 -12.73 -9.24 10.21
CA ALA A 171 -12.54 -8.78 8.84
C ALA A 171 -12.58 -7.26 8.81
N SER A 172 -11.58 -6.66 8.17
CA SER A 172 -11.54 -5.24 7.84
C SER A 172 -12.15 -5.05 6.46
N LEU A 173 -13.30 -4.39 6.40
CA LEU A 173 -14.06 -4.13 5.18
C LEU A 173 -14.02 -2.64 4.84
N ALA A 174 -13.61 -2.29 3.63
CA ALA A 174 -13.79 -0.96 3.07
C ALA A 174 -15.12 -0.93 2.29
N VAL A 175 -16.04 -0.08 2.71
CA VAL A 175 -17.35 0.08 2.06
C VAL A 175 -17.48 1.49 1.51
N SER A 176 -17.75 1.60 0.21
CA SER A 176 -17.89 2.89 -0.48
C SER A 176 -19.12 2.91 -1.38
N LEU A 177 -19.49 4.11 -1.82
CA LEU A 177 -20.53 4.31 -2.82
C LEU A 177 -19.86 4.57 -4.18
N GLU A 178 -20.29 3.84 -5.20
CA GLU A 178 -19.96 4.16 -6.58
C GLU A 178 -20.81 5.37 -7.00
N LEU A 179 -20.15 6.50 -7.21
CA LEU A 179 -20.79 7.70 -7.73
C LEU A 179 -20.97 7.53 -9.24
N GLU A 180 -22.22 7.45 -9.70
CA GLU A 180 -22.53 7.51 -11.12
C GLU A 180 -22.10 8.87 -11.68
N VAL A 181 -20.95 8.92 -12.36
CA VAL A 181 -20.58 10.08 -13.18
C VAL A 181 -21.49 10.06 -14.40
N ARG A 182 -22.58 10.83 -14.38
CA ARG A 182 -23.43 11.01 -15.56
C ARG A 182 -22.58 11.61 -16.68
N PRO A 183 -22.49 10.97 -17.86
CA PRO A 183 -21.88 11.60 -19.02
C PRO A 183 -22.63 12.92 -19.32
N LEU A 184 -21.89 14.00 -19.53
CA LEU A 184 -22.44 15.23 -20.08
C LEU A 184 -22.86 14.96 -21.53
N GLU A 185 -24.08 14.48 -21.74
CA GLU A 185 -24.65 14.39 -23.08
C GLU A 185 -24.90 15.81 -23.61
N GLY A 186 -24.03 16.25 -24.52
CA GLY A 186 -24.13 17.58 -25.12
C GLY A 186 -22.97 17.93 -26.05
N GLY A 187 -22.52 16.99 -26.89
CA GLY A 187 -21.50 17.23 -27.93
C GLY A 187 -22.08 17.04 -29.33
N LEU A 188 -21.99 18.09 -30.14
CA LEU A 188 -22.49 18.28 -31.51
C LEU A 188 -22.59 17.03 -32.40
N ALA A 189 -23.76 16.87 -33.00
CA ALA A 189 -24.00 16.03 -34.16
C ALA A 189 -23.16 16.47 -35.37
N VAL A 190 -22.44 15.52 -35.99
CA VAL A 190 -21.96 15.63 -37.36
C VAL A 190 -22.34 14.37 -38.13
N GLY A 191 -23.36 14.51 -38.98
CA GLY A 191 -23.45 13.93 -40.32
C GLY A 191 -23.59 12.40 -40.46
N GLU A 192 -24.83 11.94 -40.60
CA GLU A 192 -25.17 10.67 -41.26
C GLU A 192 -24.77 10.64 -42.75
N ARG A 193 -24.28 9.47 -43.23
CA ARG A 193 -24.78 8.62 -44.35
C ARG A 193 -23.63 7.83 -45.05
N PRO A 194 -23.90 6.74 -45.81
CA PRO A 194 -24.59 5.51 -45.42
C PRO A 194 -23.85 4.21 -45.85
N ALA A 195 -24.34 3.10 -45.33
CA ALA A 195 -24.21 1.67 -45.71
C ALA A 195 -23.33 1.22 -46.90
N GLY A 196 -22.43 0.28 -46.58
CA GLY A 196 -21.86 -0.74 -47.47
C GLY A 196 -20.90 -1.61 -46.64
N GLY A 197 -21.25 -2.83 -46.26
CA GLY A 197 -20.89 -4.01 -47.06
C GLY A 197 -20.09 -4.96 -46.17
N PHE A 198 -20.75 -6.04 -45.78
CA PHE A 198 -20.29 -7.17 -44.98
C PHE A 198 -19.06 -7.86 -45.60
N GLU A 199 -18.00 -8.14 -44.83
CA GLU A 199 -17.20 -9.39 -44.93
C GLU A 199 -16.50 -9.67 -43.59
N THR A 200 -17.03 -10.67 -42.87
CA THR A 200 -16.43 -11.27 -41.68
C THR A 200 -15.40 -12.30 -42.10
N GLY A 201 -14.14 -12.14 -41.68
CA GLY A 201 -13.09 -13.12 -41.93
C GLY A 201 -11.91 -12.98 -40.98
N ARG A 202 -12.11 -13.26 -39.68
CA ARG A 202 -11.00 -13.52 -38.75
C ARG A 202 -10.97 -15.04 -38.53
N PRO A 203 -9.89 -15.77 -38.88
CA PRO A 203 -9.82 -17.20 -38.61
C PRO A 203 -9.62 -17.40 -37.11
N THR A 204 -10.66 -17.88 -36.42
CA THR A 204 -10.50 -18.50 -35.11
C THR A 204 -9.87 -19.87 -35.35
N LYS A 205 -8.62 -20.05 -34.91
CA LYS A 205 -8.04 -21.38 -34.78
C LYS A 205 -8.88 -22.15 -33.75
N PRO A 206 -9.42 -23.35 -34.08
CA PRO A 206 -10.14 -24.14 -33.10
C PRO A 206 -9.17 -24.53 -31.97
N LEU A 207 -9.66 -24.49 -30.73
CA LEU A 207 -9.01 -25.22 -29.63
C LEU A 207 -9.03 -26.72 -29.98
N PRO A 208 -7.94 -27.46 -29.74
CA PRO A 208 -7.91 -28.89 -29.99
C PRO A 208 -8.92 -29.61 -29.09
N ASP A 209 -9.59 -30.62 -29.64
CA ASP A 209 -10.54 -31.48 -28.95
C ASP A 209 -9.87 -32.19 -27.76
N GLU A 210 -10.59 -32.34 -26.65
CA GLU A 210 -10.10 -32.87 -25.36
C GLU A 210 -9.73 -34.37 -25.36
N ASP A 211 -9.73 -35.01 -26.54
CA ASP A 211 -9.54 -36.46 -26.70
C ASP A 211 -8.14 -36.86 -27.23
N ASP A 212 -7.19 -35.93 -27.36
CA ASP A 212 -5.84 -36.19 -27.91
C ASP A 212 -4.70 -36.05 -26.89
N PHE A 213 -4.96 -36.36 -25.61
CA PHE A 213 -3.89 -36.63 -24.65
C PHE A 213 -3.60 -38.14 -24.60
N PRO A 214 -2.42 -38.59 -25.07
CA PRO A 214 -2.07 -40.00 -25.02
C PRO A 214 -1.95 -40.47 -23.57
N LEU A 215 -2.94 -41.26 -23.13
CA LEU A 215 -2.90 -42.07 -21.93
C LEU A 215 -2.05 -43.32 -22.18
N GLU A 216 -0.83 -43.37 -21.67
CA GLU A 216 -0.09 -44.63 -21.41
C GLU A 216 0.93 -44.44 -20.25
N PRO A 217 1.31 -45.49 -19.50
CA PRO A 217 0.45 -46.23 -18.58
C PRO A 217 1.03 -46.30 -17.15
N GLU A 218 0.13 -46.58 -16.22
CA GLU A 218 0.32 -46.89 -14.80
C GLU A 218 1.49 -47.88 -14.53
N GLY A 219 2.61 -47.35 -14.02
CA GLY A 219 3.56 -48.15 -13.23
C GLY A 219 3.13 -48.18 -11.76
N PRO A 220 3.48 -49.21 -10.96
CA PRO A 220 3.11 -49.23 -9.55
C PRO A 220 3.78 -48.04 -8.84
N ILE A 221 2.96 -47.11 -8.37
CA ILE A 221 3.38 -46.00 -7.51
C ILE A 221 4.04 -46.62 -6.28
N LYS A 222 5.34 -46.42 -6.11
CA LYS A 222 6.05 -46.86 -4.92
C LYS A 222 5.44 -46.12 -3.71
N PRO A 223 5.16 -46.80 -2.59
CA PRO A 223 4.74 -46.13 -1.37
C PRO A 223 5.77 -45.07 -0.99
N LEU A 224 5.30 -43.86 -0.68
CA LEU A 224 6.11 -42.84 -0.04
C LEU A 224 6.65 -43.44 1.27
N PRO A 225 7.98 -43.43 1.52
CA PRO A 225 8.52 -43.94 2.78
C PRO A 225 7.96 -43.15 3.97
N ASP A 226 7.62 -43.86 5.05
CA ASP A 226 7.05 -43.29 6.27
C ASP A 226 7.97 -42.19 6.83
N GLY A 227 7.36 -41.03 7.10
CA GLY A 227 8.03 -39.73 7.22
C GLY A 227 8.68 -39.43 8.57
N ASP A 228 9.64 -40.24 9.00
CA ASP A 228 10.34 -40.01 10.28
C ASP A 228 11.88 -39.92 10.17
N ASP A 229 12.45 -39.69 8.98
CA ASP A 229 13.93 -39.64 8.81
C ASP A 229 14.42 -38.66 7.73
N PHE A 230 13.74 -37.52 7.54
CA PHE A 230 14.36 -36.37 6.87
C PHE A 230 14.79 -35.36 7.94
N PRO A 231 16.06 -35.35 8.35
CA PRO A 231 16.60 -34.16 8.99
C PRO A 231 16.60 -33.06 7.94
N PHE A 232 15.55 -32.23 7.94
CA PHE A 232 15.61 -30.91 7.34
C PHE A 232 16.50 -30.08 8.27
N GLU A 233 17.81 -30.28 8.15
CA GLU A 233 18.74 -29.25 8.61
C GLU A 233 18.43 -28.02 7.75
N PRO A 234 17.99 -26.89 8.33
CA PRO A 234 17.90 -25.65 7.58
C PRO A 234 19.28 -25.40 6.96
N PRO A 235 19.37 -24.81 5.75
CA PRO A 235 20.67 -24.46 5.20
C PRO A 235 21.37 -23.52 6.18
N GLU A 236 22.37 -24.03 6.91
CA GLU A 236 23.24 -23.24 7.80
C GLU A 236 24.31 -22.46 7.02
N GLU A 237 24.28 -22.54 5.69
CA GLU A 237 25.21 -21.82 4.81
C GLU A 237 24.55 -20.47 4.45
N PRO A 238 25.12 -19.33 4.87
CA PRO A 238 24.70 -18.01 4.40
C PRO A 238 24.73 -18.00 2.88
N ASN A 239 23.74 -17.40 2.24
CA ASN A 239 23.77 -17.19 0.80
C ASN A 239 25.07 -16.42 0.46
N GLU A 240 26.02 -17.06 -0.25
CA GLU A 240 27.32 -16.45 -0.58
C GLU A 240 27.18 -15.14 -1.40
N LEU A 241 25.97 -14.85 -1.89
CA LEU A 241 25.60 -13.62 -2.59
C LEU A 241 25.34 -12.42 -1.65
N ASP A 242 24.98 -12.63 -0.39
CA ASP A 242 24.60 -11.54 0.54
C ASP A 242 25.74 -10.54 0.81
N PRO A 243 27.01 -10.96 1.04
CA PRO A 243 28.09 -10.00 1.29
C PRO A 243 28.40 -9.13 0.07
N GLN A 244 28.21 -9.65 -1.14
CA GLN A 244 28.45 -8.91 -2.39
C GLN A 244 27.36 -7.87 -2.62
N ILE A 245 26.10 -8.24 -2.39
CA ILE A 245 24.96 -7.33 -2.51
C ILE A 245 25.05 -6.24 -1.43
N ALA A 246 25.43 -6.58 -0.20
CA ALA A 246 25.61 -5.62 0.88
C ALA A 246 26.72 -4.59 0.60
N GLU A 247 27.86 -5.02 0.08
CA GLU A 247 28.94 -4.09 -0.29
C GLU A 247 28.53 -3.24 -1.50
N ALA A 248 27.88 -3.82 -2.51
CA ALA A 248 27.37 -3.07 -3.65
C ALA A 248 26.33 -2.02 -3.23
N LEU A 249 25.39 -2.38 -2.35
CA LEU A 249 24.41 -1.46 -1.76
C LEU A 249 25.11 -0.29 -1.08
N LYS A 250 26.08 -0.58 -0.21
CA LYS A 250 26.81 0.45 0.54
C LYS A 250 27.53 1.42 -0.40
N VAL A 251 28.31 0.92 -1.36
CA VAL A 251 29.07 1.75 -2.31
C VAL A 251 28.15 2.64 -3.13
N ASN A 252 27.06 2.08 -3.65
CA ASN A 252 26.12 2.82 -4.50
C ASN A 252 25.27 3.83 -3.72
N ARG A 253 24.85 3.50 -2.49
CA ARG A 253 24.17 4.44 -1.58
C ARG A 253 25.09 5.61 -1.22
N GLU A 254 26.38 5.37 -0.96
CA GLU A 254 27.37 6.43 -0.73
C GLU A 254 27.57 7.30 -1.98
N GLN A 255 27.62 6.70 -3.17
CA GLN A 255 27.72 7.44 -4.43
C GLN A 255 26.52 8.35 -4.66
N TRP A 256 25.29 7.85 -4.46
CA TRP A 256 24.06 8.63 -4.55
C TRP A 256 24.04 9.79 -3.55
N ALA A 257 24.34 9.50 -2.27
CA ALA A 257 24.38 10.52 -1.22
C ALA A 257 25.41 11.62 -1.52
N SER A 258 26.54 11.29 -2.14
CA SER A 258 27.58 12.26 -2.50
C SER A 258 27.14 13.27 -3.56
N GLN A 259 26.06 12.99 -4.32
CA GLN A 259 25.51 13.91 -5.31
C GLN A 259 24.74 15.07 -4.68
N GLY A 260 24.25 14.89 -3.44
CA GLY A 260 23.40 15.88 -2.76
C GLY A 260 22.10 16.17 -3.50
N ILE A 261 21.52 15.16 -4.16
CA ILE A 261 20.26 15.28 -4.91
C ILE A 261 19.11 14.86 -3.99
N ASP A 262 18.25 15.81 -3.62
CA ASP A 262 17.02 15.55 -2.86
C ASP A 262 15.75 15.83 -3.67
N SER A 263 15.91 16.37 -4.89
CA SER A 263 14.83 16.84 -5.74
C SER A 263 15.07 16.39 -7.18
N TYR A 264 14.16 15.58 -7.71
CA TYR A 264 14.31 14.96 -9.01
C TYR A 264 12.97 14.48 -9.58
N GLN A 265 12.96 14.19 -10.86
CA GLN A 265 11.91 13.45 -11.53
C GLN A 265 12.47 12.12 -12.03
N VAL A 266 11.71 11.04 -11.92
CA VAL A 266 12.10 9.70 -12.37
C VAL A 266 10.89 8.97 -12.94
N ARG A 267 11.10 8.14 -13.96
CA ARG A 267 10.10 7.17 -14.40
C ARG A 267 10.20 5.94 -13.51
N PHE A 268 9.13 5.60 -12.82
CA PHE A 268 9.01 4.45 -11.93
C PHE A 268 8.02 3.44 -12.48
N GLN A 269 8.30 2.16 -12.31
CA GLN A 269 7.35 1.08 -12.56
C GLN A 269 7.57 -0.07 -11.59
N ARG A 270 6.48 -0.56 -11.00
CA ARG A 270 6.48 -1.79 -10.21
C ARG A 270 6.05 -2.97 -11.07
N SER A 271 6.63 -4.14 -10.81
CA SER A 271 6.21 -5.43 -11.34
C SER A 271 5.96 -6.35 -10.15
N CYS A 272 4.71 -6.74 -9.94
CA CYS A 272 4.30 -7.71 -8.92
C CYS A 272 3.05 -8.44 -9.39
N PHE A 273 2.65 -9.53 -8.74
CA PHE A 273 1.31 -10.08 -8.94
C PHE A 273 0.28 -9.22 -8.18
N CYS A 274 0.09 -8.00 -8.66
CA CYS A 274 -0.73 -6.97 -8.03
C CYS A 274 -1.68 -6.34 -9.06
N GLY A 275 -2.73 -5.67 -8.57
CA GLY A 275 -3.71 -4.99 -9.40
C GLY A 275 -3.07 -4.07 -10.45
N PRO A 276 -3.68 -3.90 -11.64
CA PRO A 276 -3.06 -3.21 -12.77
C PRO A 276 -2.59 -1.80 -12.43
N ASP A 277 -3.32 -1.06 -11.59
CA ASP A 277 -2.95 0.30 -11.18
C ASP A 277 -1.64 0.39 -10.39
N TYR A 278 -1.25 -0.65 -9.65
CA TYR A 278 0.04 -0.71 -8.95
C TYR A 278 1.21 -0.93 -9.91
N ARG A 279 0.95 -1.57 -11.05
CA ARG A 279 1.98 -1.87 -12.09
C ARG A 279 2.09 -0.81 -13.18
N ARG A 280 1.18 0.17 -13.19
CA ARG A 280 1.23 1.26 -14.16
C ARG A 280 2.47 2.10 -13.93
N ALA A 281 3.24 2.30 -15.00
CA ALA A 281 4.38 3.18 -14.94
C ALA A 281 3.93 4.63 -14.69
N ALA A 282 4.69 5.34 -13.87
CA ALA A 282 4.43 6.75 -13.56
C ALA A 282 5.71 7.57 -13.62
N VAL A 283 5.56 8.84 -13.97
CA VAL A 283 6.58 9.85 -13.77
C VAL A 283 6.39 10.43 -12.37
N VAL A 284 7.33 10.13 -11.48
CA VAL A 284 7.32 10.52 -10.06
C VAL A 284 8.24 11.72 -9.89
N VAL A 285 7.76 12.75 -9.20
CA VAL A 285 8.53 13.94 -8.85
C VAL A 285 8.74 13.94 -7.34
N VAL A 286 10.00 13.96 -6.94
CA VAL A 286 10.46 14.00 -5.55
C VAL A 286 11.03 15.39 -5.27
N ARG A 287 10.72 15.95 -4.10
CA ARG A 287 11.25 17.25 -3.63
C ARG A 287 11.58 17.15 -2.16
N GLY A 288 12.81 17.52 -1.78
CA GLY A 288 13.27 17.41 -0.40
C GLY A 288 13.20 15.98 0.15
N GLY A 289 13.37 14.97 -0.71
CA GLY A 289 13.31 13.55 -0.35
C GLY A 289 11.91 12.94 -0.30
N GLU A 290 10.84 13.72 -0.49
CA GLU A 290 9.46 13.23 -0.44
C GLU A 290 8.77 13.30 -1.81
N ILE A 291 7.83 12.39 -2.06
CA ILE A 291 7.04 12.39 -3.30
C ILE A 291 6.12 13.60 -3.29
N ALA A 292 6.35 14.53 -4.22
CA ALA A 292 5.57 15.75 -4.38
C ALA A 292 4.41 15.59 -5.37
N SER A 293 4.61 14.78 -6.41
CA SER A 293 3.56 14.46 -7.39
C SER A 293 3.91 13.19 -8.18
N ALA A 294 2.89 12.48 -8.66
CA ALA A 294 3.05 11.41 -9.64
C ALA A 294 2.04 11.58 -10.78
N THR A 295 2.41 11.11 -11.97
CA THR A 295 1.56 11.17 -13.16
C THR A 295 1.73 9.89 -13.96
N TYR A 296 0.64 9.23 -14.34
CA TYR A 296 0.71 8.00 -15.11
C TYR A 296 1.34 8.24 -16.49
N ALA A 297 2.29 7.38 -16.87
CA ALA A 297 3.11 7.57 -18.06
C ALA A 297 2.38 7.23 -19.37
N ASP A 298 1.27 6.50 -19.30
CA ASP A 298 0.47 6.05 -20.44
C ASP A 298 -0.56 7.09 -20.91
N ASP A 299 -1.26 7.75 -19.98
CA ASP A 299 -2.33 8.71 -20.29
C ASP A 299 -2.11 10.13 -19.74
N GLY A 300 -1.08 10.34 -18.91
CA GLY A 300 -0.76 11.63 -18.32
C GLY A 300 -1.72 12.06 -17.20
N THR A 301 -2.57 11.16 -16.71
CA THR A 301 -3.47 11.46 -15.59
C THR A 301 -2.69 11.62 -14.29
N VAL A 302 -3.08 12.61 -13.49
CA VAL A 302 -2.46 12.91 -12.20
C VAL A 302 -2.88 11.84 -11.19
N VAL A 303 -1.91 11.35 -10.43
CA VAL A 303 -2.17 10.45 -9.32
C VAL A 303 -2.51 11.28 -8.09
N GLU A 304 -3.62 10.97 -7.44
CA GLU A 304 -4.03 11.66 -6.21
C GLU A 304 -3.03 11.35 -5.06
N PRO A 305 -2.75 12.32 -4.16
CA PRO A 305 -1.77 12.14 -3.10
C PRO A 305 -2.00 10.94 -2.17
N GLU A 306 -3.25 10.51 -2.02
CA GLU A 306 -3.62 9.32 -1.23
C GLU A 306 -3.08 7.99 -1.79
N PHE A 307 -2.60 8.00 -3.04
CA PHE A 307 -2.01 6.83 -3.71
C PHE A 307 -0.50 6.93 -3.89
N PHE A 308 0.17 7.88 -3.22
CA PHE A 308 1.63 8.01 -3.32
C PHE A 308 2.39 6.84 -2.68
N ASP A 309 1.75 6.09 -1.79
CA ASP A 309 2.26 4.86 -1.17
C ASP A 309 2.50 3.71 -2.16
N ARG A 310 2.01 3.84 -3.41
CA ARG A 310 2.25 2.87 -4.50
C ARG A 310 3.63 3.02 -5.12
N TYR A 311 4.34 4.11 -4.84
CA TYR A 311 5.61 4.47 -5.47
C TYR A 311 6.72 4.55 -4.43
N GLU A 312 7.96 4.38 -4.89
CA GLU A 312 9.14 4.50 -4.05
C GLU A 312 10.00 5.69 -4.48
N THR A 313 10.71 6.27 -3.52
CA THR A 313 11.84 7.16 -3.81
C THR A 313 13.10 6.31 -4.05
N ILE A 314 14.15 6.92 -4.63
CA ILE A 314 15.45 6.27 -4.77
C ILE A 314 15.99 5.81 -3.40
N ASP A 315 15.86 6.65 -2.38
CA ASP A 315 16.25 6.30 -1.01
C ASP A 315 15.38 5.16 -0.44
N GLY A 316 14.07 5.17 -0.74
CA GLY A 316 13.16 4.08 -0.40
C GLY A 316 13.56 2.73 -1.01
N LEU A 317 14.02 2.71 -2.27
CA LEU A 317 14.55 1.48 -2.87
C LEU A 317 15.84 0.99 -2.19
N PHE A 318 16.74 1.89 -1.81
CA PHE A 318 17.93 1.49 -1.04
C PHE A 318 17.55 0.89 0.31
N ASP A 319 16.55 1.45 0.99
CA ASP A 319 16.06 0.95 2.27
C ASP A 319 15.37 -0.42 2.10
N LEU A 320 14.65 -0.61 1.00
CA LEU A 320 14.04 -1.90 0.65
C LEU A 320 15.11 -2.98 0.40
N ILE A 321 16.17 -2.67 -0.35
CA ILE A 321 17.30 -3.59 -0.57
C ILE A 321 17.96 -3.94 0.76
N GLN A 322 18.22 -2.94 1.61
CA GLN A 322 18.82 -3.16 2.92
C GLN A 322 17.96 -4.09 3.78
N LYS A 323 16.65 -3.85 3.80
CA LYS A 323 15.69 -4.70 4.51
C LYS A 323 15.71 -6.13 3.99
N GLY A 324 15.78 -6.32 2.66
CA GLY A 324 15.94 -7.64 2.04
C GLY A 324 17.16 -8.40 2.57
N ILE A 325 18.32 -7.73 2.62
CA ILE A 325 19.56 -8.32 3.14
C ILE A 325 19.42 -8.65 4.63
N GLU A 326 18.90 -7.73 5.44
CA GLU A 326 18.76 -7.89 6.89
C GLU A 326 17.78 -9.02 7.27
N GLN A 327 16.77 -9.27 6.43
CA GLN A 327 15.77 -10.31 6.64
C GLN A 327 16.12 -11.64 5.97
N GLY A 328 17.23 -11.70 5.22
CA GLY A 328 17.66 -12.90 4.52
C GLY A 328 16.73 -13.29 3.37
N ALA A 329 16.32 -12.31 2.56
CA ALA A 329 15.54 -12.55 1.36
C ALA A 329 16.24 -13.61 0.48
N ALA A 330 15.47 -14.59 0.01
CA ALA A 330 15.95 -15.70 -0.80
C ALA A 330 16.78 -15.24 -2.01
N ARG A 331 16.35 -14.16 -2.69
CA ARG A 331 17.07 -13.60 -3.82
C ARG A 331 16.86 -12.10 -3.94
N ILE A 332 17.96 -11.39 -4.15
CA ILE A 332 17.96 -9.97 -4.49
C ILE A 332 18.82 -9.78 -5.73
N ASP A 333 18.21 -9.36 -6.83
CA ASP A 333 18.93 -8.89 -8.01
C ASP A 333 18.77 -7.39 -8.12
N VAL A 334 19.88 -6.66 -8.15
CA VAL A 334 19.87 -5.21 -8.28
C VAL A 334 20.88 -4.73 -9.31
N THR A 335 20.44 -3.81 -10.16
CA THR A 335 21.30 -3.06 -11.09
C THR A 335 21.31 -1.61 -10.66
N TYR A 336 22.49 -0.99 -10.70
CA TYR A 336 22.68 0.41 -10.33
C TYR A 336 23.09 1.25 -11.54
N ASP A 337 22.68 2.51 -11.55
CA ASP A 337 23.13 3.50 -12.52
C ASP A 337 24.63 3.83 -12.32
N GLU A 338 25.44 3.72 -13.38
CA GLU A 338 26.89 3.94 -13.28
C GLU A 338 27.27 5.36 -12.86
N LYS A 339 26.44 6.36 -13.17
CA LYS A 339 26.77 7.77 -12.98
C LYS A 339 26.37 8.26 -11.60
N TYR A 340 25.17 7.93 -11.17
CA TYR A 340 24.53 8.44 -9.96
C TYR A 340 24.44 7.39 -8.85
N GLY A 341 24.58 6.10 -9.15
CA GLY A 341 24.56 5.01 -8.17
C GLY A 341 23.18 4.62 -7.68
N TYR A 342 22.08 5.15 -8.20
CA TYR A 342 20.73 4.76 -7.76
C TYR A 342 20.33 3.39 -8.35
N PRO A 343 19.47 2.61 -7.68
CA PRO A 343 18.93 1.37 -8.24
C PRO A 343 18.06 1.65 -9.48
N THR A 344 18.41 1.09 -10.63
CA THR A 344 17.61 1.20 -11.87
C THR A 344 16.66 0.03 -12.04
N ASP A 345 17.08 -1.15 -11.58
CA ASP A 345 16.28 -2.37 -11.63
C ASP A 345 16.53 -3.11 -10.32
N LEU A 346 15.46 -3.48 -9.65
CA LEU A 346 15.48 -4.25 -8.41
C LEU A 346 14.46 -5.37 -8.54
N TYR A 347 14.89 -6.58 -8.22
CA TYR A 347 14.02 -7.73 -8.00
C TYR A 347 14.34 -8.29 -6.62
N ILE A 348 13.31 -8.45 -5.79
CA ILE A 348 13.41 -9.10 -4.50
C ILE A 348 12.40 -10.23 -4.47
N ASP A 349 12.92 -11.40 -4.13
CA ASP A 349 12.17 -12.60 -3.80
C ASP A 349 12.53 -12.92 -2.35
N TRP A 350 11.53 -12.87 -1.48
CA TRP A 350 11.73 -12.98 -0.05
C TRP A 350 11.96 -14.43 0.38
N HIS A 351 11.30 -15.40 -0.27
CA HIS A 351 11.42 -16.81 0.08
C HIS A 351 11.37 -17.72 -1.15
N GLU A 352 12.34 -18.65 -1.23
CA GLU A 352 12.40 -19.58 -2.36
C GLU A 352 11.12 -20.42 -2.47
N GLY A 353 10.44 -20.29 -3.62
CA GLY A 353 9.32 -21.15 -3.97
C GLY A 353 7.96 -20.73 -3.41
N MET A 354 7.82 -19.53 -2.85
CA MET A 354 6.52 -18.92 -2.60
C MET A 354 6.16 -17.93 -3.73
N ALA A 355 5.11 -18.25 -4.46
CA ALA A 355 4.62 -17.40 -5.54
C ALA A 355 3.90 -16.14 -5.02
N ASP A 356 4.03 -15.04 -5.79
CA ASP A 356 3.25 -13.80 -5.75
C ASP A 356 3.71 -12.74 -4.72
N GLU A 357 4.72 -13.07 -3.92
CA GLU A 357 5.42 -12.14 -3.02
C GLU A 357 6.60 -11.41 -3.67
N GLU A 358 7.00 -11.82 -4.88
CA GLU A 358 8.15 -11.26 -5.57
C GLU A 358 7.83 -9.88 -6.12
N GLN A 359 8.74 -8.94 -5.85
CA GLN A 359 8.56 -7.55 -6.22
C GLN A 359 9.72 -7.08 -7.08
N GLY A 360 9.36 -6.61 -8.27
CA GLY A 360 10.22 -5.91 -9.20
C GLY A 360 9.97 -4.40 -9.18
N PHE A 361 11.04 -3.62 -9.28
CA PHE A 361 10.99 -2.17 -9.41
C PHE A 361 11.95 -1.74 -10.51
N ALA A 362 11.48 -0.85 -11.39
CA ALA A 362 12.29 -0.24 -12.43
C ALA A 362 12.24 1.28 -12.29
N MET A 363 13.41 1.92 -12.26
CA MET A 363 13.61 3.35 -12.26
C MET A 363 14.49 3.76 -13.43
N GLY A 364 14.07 4.81 -14.14
CA GLY A 364 14.84 5.34 -15.26
C GLY A 364 14.47 6.78 -15.57
N GLU A 365 15.11 7.34 -16.61
CA GLU A 365 14.83 8.70 -17.08
C GLU A 365 15.00 9.76 -15.96
N LEU A 366 16.00 9.59 -15.09
CA LEU A 366 16.27 10.52 -13.99
C LEU A 366 16.58 11.93 -14.50
N VAL A 367 15.80 12.91 -14.04
CA VAL A 367 16.00 14.34 -14.27
C VAL A 367 16.19 15.03 -12.92
N VAL A 368 17.42 15.46 -12.64
CA VAL A 368 17.77 16.20 -11.42
C VAL A 368 17.17 17.61 -11.46
N MET A 369 16.49 18.01 -10.38
CA MET A 369 15.90 19.34 -10.22
C MET A 369 16.81 20.21 -9.35
N LYS A 370 16.82 21.52 -9.61
CA LYS A 370 17.64 22.50 -8.89
C LYS A 370 16.80 23.50 -8.13
#